data_AF-A0A914X8P1-F1
#
_entry.id   AF-A0A914X8P1-F1
#
_cell.length_a   1.000
_cell.length_b   1.000
_cell.length_c   1.000
_cell.angle_alpha   90.00
_cell.angle_beta   90.00
_cell.angle_gamma   90.00
#
_symmetry.space_group_name_H-M   'P 1'
#
loop_
_entity.id
_entity.type
_entity.pdbx_description
1 polymer ?
#
loop_
_entity_poly.entity_id
_entity_poly.type
_entity_poly.pdbx_seq_one_letter_code
_entity_poly.pdbx_strand_id
1 'polypeptide(L)'
;MYATASVYVFISFLLWLNISTTSAGKVGECRTECVERNAFKIVRVHLKDTSVNAGVCKNITEGRHAGAAMVTEFVCVLTKGIWDVDLNNEDAVTFFPRPCPGNDPVPAASMADCPGGGSADTV
;
A
#
# COMPACT_ATOMS: atom_id res chain seq x y z
N MET A 1 51.69 5.55 18.00
CA MET A 1 50.42 6.09 18.51
C MET A 1 49.46 6.33 17.34
N TYR A 2 48.82 5.29 16.79
CA TYR A 2 47.85 5.42 15.67
C TYR A 2 46.58 4.56 15.86
N ALA A 3 46.52 3.75 16.92
CA ALA A 3 45.45 2.78 17.11
C ALA A 3 44.11 3.42 17.50
N THR A 4 44.11 4.60 18.12
CA THR A 4 42.88 5.24 18.61
C THR A 4 42.10 5.92 17.50
N ALA A 5 42.76 6.60 16.56
CA ALA A 5 42.10 7.28 15.44
C ALA A 5 41.37 6.31 14.49
N SER A 6 41.94 5.13 14.28
CA SER A 6 41.34 4.11 13.39
C SER A 6 40.03 3.53 13.95
N VAL A 7 39.90 3.44 15.28
CA VAL A 7 38.70 2.92 15.94
C VAL A 7 37.53 3.90 15.83
N TYR A 8 37.78 5.21 15.97
CA TYR A 8 36.73 6.23 15.84
C TYR A 8 36.14 6.31 14.43
N VAL A 9 36.98 6.17 13.40
CA VAL A 9 36.51 6.16 12.00
C VAL A 9 35.61 4.95 11.72
N PHE A 10 35.98 3.76 12.22
CA PHE A 10 35.16 2.56 12.09
C PHE A 10 33.83 2.67 12.84
N ILE A 11 33.81 3.22 14.05
CA ILE A 11 32.58 3.40 14.84
C ILE A 11 31.63 4.41 14.19
N SER A 12 32.15 5.52 13.65
CA SER A 12 31.33 6.49 12.90
C SER A 12 30.75 5.91 11.61
N PHE A 13 31.46 5.01 10.93
CA PHE A 13 30.96 4.35 9.73
C PHE A 13 29.84 3.34 10.02
N LEU A 14 29.93 2.63 11.16
CA LEU A 14 28.88 1.70 11.61
C LEU A 14 27.60 2.42 12.06
N LEU A 15 27.71 3.64 12.61
CA LEU A 15 26.55 4.46 12.97
C LEU A 15 25.75 4.94 11.76
N TRP A 16 26.38 5.09 10.59
CA TRP A 16 25.72 5.48 9.33
C TRP A 16 25.00 4.33 8.61
N LEU A 17 25.28 3.08 8.97
CA LEU A 17 24.69 1.89 8.33
C LEU A 17 23.33 1.46 8.90
N ASN A 18 22.73 2.23 9.81
CA ASN A 18 21.35 2.02 10.26
C ASN A 18 20.35 2.52 9.20
N ILE A 19 20.41 1.96 7.99
CA ILE A 19 19.31 2.03 7.04
C ILE A 19 18.25 1.06 7.56
N SER A 20 17.32 1.57 8.37
CA SER A 20 16.15 0.83 8.81
C SER A 20 15.31 0.48 7.59
N THR A 21 15.41 -0.76 7.10
CA THR A 21 14.51 -1.28 6.08
C THR A 21 13.15 -1.54 6.72
N THR A 22 12.24 -0.56 6.68
CA THR A 22 10.83 -0.78 6.99
C THR A 22 10.17 -1.47 5.80
N SER A 23 10.06 -2.80 5.82
CA SER A 23 9.14 -3.51 4.92
C SER A 23 7.71 -3.29 5.43
N ALA A 24 7.17 -2.11 5.16
CA ALA A 24 5.80 -1.76 5.51
C ALA A 24 4.85 -2.46 4.52
N GLY A 25 4.07 -3.43 5.00
CA GLY A 25 3.05 -4.10 4.20
C GLY A 25 1.79 -4.47 4.97
N LYS A 26 1.63 -3.98 6.21
CA LYS A 26 0.40 -4.17 6.97
C LYS A 26 0.16 -3.14 8.06
N VAL A 27 -1.10 -2.87 8.33
CA VAL A 27 -1.57 -2.12 9.49
C VAL A 27 -2.55 -3.01 10.26
N GLY A 28 -2.14 -3.51 11.44
CA GLY A 28 -2.88 -4.60 12.10
C GLY A 28 -2.91 -5.85 11.21
N GLU A 29 -4.10 -6.43 11.05
CA GLU A 29 -4.34 -7.54 10.12
C GLU A 29 -4.56 -7.08 8.67
N CYS A 30 -4.65 -5.77 8.41
CA CYS A 30 -4.88 -5.23 7.07
C CYS A 30 -3.60 -5.26 6.25
N ARG A 31 -3.51 -6.22 5.33
CA ARG A 31 -2.38 -6.48 4.43
C ARG A 31 -2.54 -5.72 3.12
N THR A 32 -1.53 -4.97 2.70
CA THR A 32 -1.62 -4.08 1.52
C THR A 32 -1.72 -4.86 0.22
N GLU A 33 -1.06 -6.01 0.13
CA GLU A 33 -1.11 -6.90 -1.02
C GLU A 33 -2.52 -7.41 -1.35
N CYS A 34 -3.40 -7.50 -0.34
CA CYS A 34 -4.75 -8.01 -0.51
C CYS A 34 -5.68 -7.03 -1.22
N VAL A 35 -5.37 -5.74 -1.12
CA VAL A 35 -6.13 -4.69 -1.83
C VAL A 35 -5.45 -4.24 -3.12
N GLU A 36 -4.10 -4.29 -3.19
CA GLU A 36 -3.34 -3.93 -4.40
C GLU A 36 -3.39 -5.02 -5.47
N ARG A 37 -3.40 -6.31 -5.09
CA ARG A 37 -3.55 -7.49 -5.99
C ARG A 37 -2.65 -7.51 -7.23
N ASN A 38 -1.47 -6.88 -7.16
CA ASN A 38 -0.60 -6.68 -8.34
C ASN A 38 -1.30 -6.05 -9.55
N ALA A 39 -2.40 -5.33 -9.36
CA ALA A 39 -3.14 -4.67 -10.44
C ALA A 39 -3.42 -3.20 -10.13
N PHE A 40 -3.42 -2.85 -8.85
CA PHE A 40 -3.74 -1.53 -8.33
C PHE A 40 -2.63 -1.05 -7.39
N LYS A 41 -2.65 0.24 -7.05
CA LYS A 41 -1.66 0.83 -6.13
C LYS A 41 -2.34 1.69 -5.09
N ILE A 42 -1.98 1.53 -3.82
CA ILE A 42 -2.40 2.43 -2.76
C ILE A 42 -1.70 3.78 -2.95
N VAL A 43 -2.47 4.86 -3.08
CA VAL A 43 -1.95 6.23 -3.28
C VAL A 43 -2.21 7.16 -2.09
N ARG A 44 -3.08 6.76 -1.17
CA ARG A 44 -3.34 7.47 0.09
C ARG A 44 -3.82 6.50 1.16
N VAL A 45 -3.48 6.79 2.41
CA VAL A 45 -3.88 5.98 3.58
C VAL A 45 -4.32 6.91 4.70
N HIS A 46 -5.45 6.61 5.32
CA HIS A 46 -5.97 7.30 6.50
C HIS A 46 -6.19 6.28 7.63
N LEU A 47 -5.44 6.42 8.71
CA LEU A 47 -5.60 5.59 9.90
C LEU A 47 -6.73 6.14 10.78
N LYS A 48 -7.56 5.24 11.31
CA LYS A 48 -8.58 5.51 12.32
C LYS A 48 -8.35 4.57 13.51
N ASP A 49 -9.08 4.79 14.60
CA ASP A 49 -8.88 4.05 15.85
C ASP A 49 -9.02 2.53 15.69
N THR A 50 -9.94 2.07 14.83
CA THR A 50 -10.26 0.64 14.64
C THR A 50 -10.22 0.19 13.18
N SER A 51 -9.91 1.09 12.26
CA SER A 51 -9.86 0.81 10.83
C SER A 51 -8.78 1.60 10.11
N VAL A 52 -8.46 1.17 8.91
CA VAL A 52 -7.62 1.89 7.96
C VAL A 52 -8.41 2.08 6.68
N ASN A 53 -8.38 3.31 6.16
CA ASN A 53 -8.90 3.64 4.86
C ASN A 53 -7.73 3.77 3.89
N ALA A 54 -7.85 3.23 2.68
CA ALA A 54 -6.84 3.30 1.64
C ALA A 54 -7.49 3.68 0.31
N GLY A 55 -6.97 4.73 -0.34
CA GLY A 55 -7.33 5.07 -1.71
C GLY A 55 -6.50 4.23 -2.67
N VAL A 56 -7.16 3.39 -3.45
CA VAL A 56 -6.55 2.44 -4.38
C VAL A 56 -6.74 2.93 -5.81
N CYS A 57 -5.63 3.12 -6.51
CA CYS A 57 -5.57 3.68 -7.86
C CYS A 57 -5.58 2.58 -8.92
N LYS A 58 -6.42 2.75 -9.95
CA LYS A 58 -6.51 1.93 -11.16
C LYS A 58 -6.46 2.83 -12.40
N ASN A 59 -5.61 2.48 -13.36
CA ASN A 59 -5.61 3.16 -14.66
C ASN A 59 -6.83 2.75 -15.49
N ILE A 60 -7.49 3.71 -16.10
CA ILE A 60 -8.61 3.48 -17.00
C ILE A 60 -8.07 3.35 -18.41
N THR A 61 -8.16 2.14 -18.96
CA THR A 61 -7.68 1.85 -20.32
C THR A 61 -8.77 2.01 -21.39
N GLU A 62 -10.05 2.09 -20.99
CA GLU A 62 -11.19 2.04 -21.90
C GLU A 62 -12.29 3.04 -21.54
N GLY A 63 -13.13 3.40 -22.53
CA GLY A 63 -14.29 4.25 -22.35
C GLY A 63 -14.01 5.75 -22.29
N ARG A 64 -14.97 6.52 -21.75
CA ARG A 64 -14.96 7.99 -21.76
C ARG A 64 -13.78 8.62 -21.01
N HIS A 65 -13.20 7.90 -20.06
CA HIS A 65 -12.09 8.36 -19.22
C HIS A 65 -10.78 7.62 -19.54
N ALA A 66 -10.65 7.02 -20.73
CA ALA A 66 -9.43 6.35 -21.14
C ALA A 66 -8.21 7.29 -21.02
N GLY A 67 -7.14 6.80 -20.39
CA GLY A 67 -5.93 7.59 -20.08
C GLY A 67 -5.97 8.32 -18.74
N ALA A 68 -7.11 8.34 -18.04
CA ALA A 68 -7.20 8.80 -16.66
C ALA A 68 -6.93 7.67 -15.66
N ALA A 69 -6.71 8.04 -14.40
CA ALA A 69 -6.71 7.13 -13.27
C ALA A 69 -7.97 7.33 -12.42
N MET A 70 -8.44 6.24 -11.82
CA MET A 70 -9.53 6.20 -10.86
C MET A 70 -8.97 5.79 -9.50
N VAL A 71 -9.33 6.51 -8.45
CA VAL A 71 -9.00 6.15 -7.07
C VAL A 71 -10.28 5.80 -6.33
N THR A 72 -10.35 4.56 -5.85
CA THR A 72 -11.45 4.01 -5.06
C THR A 72 -11.03 3.86 -3.61
N GLU A 73 -11.84 4.33 -2.67
CA GLU A 73 -11.57 4.22 -1.24
C GLU A 73 -12.00 2.85 -0.69
N PHE A 74 -11.05 2.13 -0.09
CA PHE A 74 -11.28 0.88 0.62
C PHE A 74 -11.10 1.08 2.12
N VAL A 75 -11.84 0.33 2.92
CA VAL A 75 -11.76 0.33 4.38
C VAL A 75 -11.42 -1.08 4.85
N CYS A 76 -10.50 -1.20 5.79
CA CYS A 76 -10.20 -2.45 6.47
C CYS A 76 -10.25 -2.27 7.98
N VAL A 77 -10.96 -3.17 8.65
CA VAL A 77 -11.00 -3.22 10.11
C VAL A 77 -9.73 -3.90 10.61
N LEU A 78 -8.99 -3.21 11.50
CA LEU A 78 -7.63 -3.61 11.90
C LEU A 78 -7.56 -5.01 12.54
N THR A 79 -8.66 -5.49 13.12
CA THR A 79 -8.76 -6.81 13.77
C THR A 79 -9.25 -7.91 12.83
N LYS A 80 -9.79 -7.58 11.65
CA LYS A 80 -10.32 -8.55 10.68
C LYS A 80 -9.40 -8.75 9.49
N GLY A 81 -8.70 -7.70 9.06
CA GLY A 81 -7.81 -7.76 7.90
C GLY A 81 -8.51 -7.83 6.54
N ILE A 82 -9.84 -7.71 6.51
CA ILE A 82 -10.65 -7.77 5.28
C ILE A 82 -10.86 -6.34 4.77
N TRP A 83 -10.52 -6.12 3.51
CA TRP A 83 -10.76 -4.88 2.79
C TRP A 83 -12.16 -4.89 2.15
N ASP A 84 -12.88 -3.78 2.25
CA ASP A 84 -14.19 -3.58 1.64
C ASP A 84 -14.32 -2.16 1.09
N VAL A 85 -15.23 -1.95 0.14
CA VAL A 85 -15.53 -0.61 -0.39
C VAL A 85 -16.56 0.05 0.52
N ASP A 86 -16.30 1.30 0.94
CA ASP A 86 -17.29 2.07 1.69
C ASP A 86 -18.37 2.61 0.74
N LEU A 87 -19.40 1.80 0.50
CA LEU A 87 -20.52 2.12 -0.40
C LEU A 87 -21.35 3.34 0.06
N ASN A 88 -21.22 3.77 1.32
CA ASN A 88 -21.92 4.94 1.84
C ASN A 88 -21.16 6.25 1.59
N ASN A 89 -19.94 6.17 1.06
CA ASN A 89 -19.14 7.34 0.74
C ASN A 89 -19.38 7.72 -0.72
N GLU A 90 -20.20 8.76 -0.95
CA GLU A 90 -20.48 9.28 -2.30
C GLU A 90 -19.20 9.81 -3.00
N ASP A 91 -18.16 10.13 -2.22
CA ASP A 91 -16.83 10.53 -2.68
C ASP A 91 -15.83 9.36 -2.70
N ALA A 92 -16.31 8.11 -2.65
CA ALA A 92 -15.44 6.93 -2.69
C ALA A 92 -14.62 6.84 -3.97
N VAL A 93 -15.09 7.44 -5.07
CA VAL A 93 -14.44 7.38 -6.38
C VAL A 93 -14.03 8.76 -6.86
N THR A 94 -12.74 8.92 -7.15
CA THR A 94 -12.16 10.16 -7.68
C THR A 94 -11.33 9.90 -8.93
N PHE A 95 -11.45 10.77 -9.93
CA PHE A 95 -10.72 10.66 -11.19
C PHE A 95 -9.56 11.65 -11.26
N PHE A 96 -8.43 11.20 -11.79
CA PHE A 96 -7.22 12.00 -11.95
C PHE A 96 -6.69 11.91 -13.39
N PRO A 97 -6.15 13.01 -13.95
CA PRO A 97 -5.59 13.00 -15.29
C PRO A 97 -4.19 12.35 -15.37
N ARG A 98 -3.60 12.00 -14.22
CA ARG A 98 -2.28 11.37 -14.13
C ARG A 98 -2.43 9.86 -13.93
N PRO A 99 -1.59 9.03 -14.57
CA PRO A 99 -1.65 7.60 -14.38
C PRO A 99 -1.25 7.19 -12.96
N CYS A 100 -1.74 6.03 -12.53
CA CYS A 100 -1.33 5.39 -11.29
C CYS A 100 0.16 5.07 -11.32
N PRO A 101 0.84 5.13 -10.16
CA PRO A 101 2.20 4.62 -10.03
C PRO A 101 2.27 3.13 -10.39
N GLY A 102 3.48 2.67 -10.74
CA GLY A 102 3.74 1.24 -10.91
C GLY A 102 3.47 0.47 -9.62
N ASN A 103 3.12 -0.80 -9.79
CA ASN A 103 2.97 -1.76 -8.70
C ASN A 103 4.31 -2.44 -8.41
N ASP A 104 4.49 -2.82 -7.14
CA ASP A 104 5.58 -3.68 -6.73
C ASP A 104 5.06 -5.12 -6.76
N PRO A 105 5.68 -6.04 -7.51
CA PRO A 105 5.15 -7.38 -7.68
C PRO A 105 5.21 -8.15 -6.35
N VAL A 106 4.04 -8.60 -5.90
CA VAL A 106 3.87 -9.45 -4.73
C VAL A 106 3.76 -10.92 -5.16
N PRO A 107 4.47 -11.86 -4.48
CA PRO A 107 4.35 -13.29 -4.77
C PRO A 107 2.92 -13.83 -4.64
N ALA A 108 2.55 -14.78 -5.51
CA ALA A 108 1.23 -15.41 -5.50
C ALA A 108 0.88 -16.08 -4.16
N ALA A 109 1.88 -16.67 -3.48
CA ALA A 109 1.71 -17.26 -2.15
C ALA A 109 1.20 -16.21 -1.13
N SER A 110 1.75 -15.00 -1.15
CA SER A 110 1.33 -13.93 -0.25
C SER A 110 -0.11 -13.48 -0.54
N MET A 111 -0.55 -13.51 -1.80
CA MET A 111 -1.93 -13.19 -2.18
C MET A 111 -2.93 -14.31 -1.83
N ALA A 112 -2.49 -15.57 -1.83
CA ALA A 112 -3.35 -16.71 -1.48
C ALA A 112 -3.81 -16.68 -0.02
N ASP A 113 -3.03 -16.05 0.85
CA ASP A 113 -3.30 -15.91 2.29
C ASP A 113 -4.20 -14.70 2.62
N CYS A 114 -4.78 -14.02 1.62
CA CYS A 114 -5.63 -12.85 1.83
C CYS A 114 -7.03 -13.27 2.33
N PRO A 115 -7.53 -12.70 3.43
CA PRO A 115 -8.84 -13.06 3.97
C PRO A 115 -9.97 -12.56 3.06
N GLY A 116 -11.00 -13.39 2.85
CA GLY A 116 -12.22 -13.00 2.15
C GLY A 116 -12.09 -12.91 0.62
N GLY A 117 -11.42 -13.88 -0.02
CA GLY A 117 -11.19 -13.92 -1.47
C GLY A 117 -12.35 -13.39 -2.33
N GLY A 118 -12.21 -12.15 -2.82
CA GLY A 118 -13.09 -11.54 -3.82
C GLY A 118 -13.98 -10.40 -3.29
N SER A 119 -13.52 -9.15 -3.36
CA SER A 119 -14.46 -8.01 -3.44
C SER A 119 -13.94 -6.78 -4.21
N ALA A 120 -12.70 -6.78 -4.72
CA ALA A 120 -12.22 -5.71 -5.60
C ALA A 120 -12.61 -5.92 -7.09
N ASP A 121 -13.23 -7.05 -7.44
CA ASP A 121 -13.53 -7.41 -8.83
C ASP A 121 -14.87 -6.84 -9.34
N THR A 122 -15.58 -6.05 -8.53
CA THR A 122 -16.93 -5.55 -8.82
C THR A 122 -17.05 -4.02 -8.98
N VAL A 123 -15.94 -3.30 -9.16
CA VAL A 123 -15.94 -1.87 -9.52
C VAL A 123 -15.22 -1.60 -10.85
#